data_AF-A0A2N9EGZ2-F1
#
_entry.id   AF-A0A2N9EGZ2-F1
#
_cell.length_a   1.000
_cell.length_b   1.000
_cell.length_c   1.000
_cell.angle_alpha   90.00
_cell.angle_beta   90.00
_cell.angle_gamma   90.00
#
_symmetry.space_group_name_H-M   'P 1'
#
loop_
_entity.id
_entity.type
_entity.pdbx_description
1 polymer ?
#
loop_
_entity_poly.entity_id
_entity_poly.type
_entity_poly.pdbx_seq_one_letter_code
_entity_poly.pdbx_strand_id
1 'polypeptide(L)'
;MTIWISGEVIKGLDEGVSTMKKGERAIFIIPPTLAYGELGFPPLIPPNSTLIYNIEMLSWTSIRDITGDGGILKKITKEGEGWATPREADEVLVNYEARLEDAMLVSKSDEGVEFNVSDGYLCPAVSKAVKTMRRGEKAELAVKFSCKLVVLLVPFEALVSWKSVIDVTGDKKVLKRITRVGEGFDRPNEGSVVKVIYYGKLKDGTVFESKGSNEEPFEFTTLEEQINEGLDRAIMTMKKGEQALVTVSKGVLMPVH
;
A
#
# COMPACT_ATOMS: atom_id res chain seq x y z
N MET A 1 1.66 -17.69 -18.42
CA MET A 1 0.68 -16.70 -17.89
C MET A 1 0.52 -15.62 -18.94
N THR A 2 -0.58 -15.62 -19.68
CA THR A 2 -0.80 -14.65 -20.77
C THR A 2 -1.38 -13.39 -20.15
N ILE A 3 -0.55 -12.37 -20.02
CA ILE A 3 -0.98 -11.00 -19.72
C ILE A 3 -1.67 -10.52 -20.99
N TRP A 4 -2.92 -10.06 -20.93
CA TRP A 4 -3.63 -9.54 -22.12
C TRP A 4 -2.74 -8.50 -22.82
N ILE A 5 -2.25 -8.85 -24.00
CA ILE A 5 -1.52 -7.96 -24.89
C ILE A 5 -2.55 -7.49 -25.92
N SER A 6 -2.62 -6.18 -26.17
CA SER A 6 -3.42 -5.62 -27.27
C SER A 6 -3.22 -6.44 -28.55
N GLY A 7 -4.30 -6.83 -29.23
CA GLY A 7 -4.23 -7.55 -30.51
C GLY A 7 -4.40 -9.09 -30.46
N GLU A 8 -4.88 -9.66 -29.36
CA GLU A 8 -5.31 -11.07 -29.32
C GLU A 8 -6.70 -11.29 -29.95
N VAL A 9 -7.54 -10.25 -29.97
CA VAL A 9 -8.86 -10.26 -30.63
C VAL A 9 -8.95 -9.13 -31.65
N ILE A 10 -10.03 -9.13 -32.45
CA ILE A 10 -10.30 -8.05 -33.39
C ILE A 10 -10.48 -6.72 -32.66
N LYS A 11 -10.07 -5.62 -33.29
CA LYS A 11 -10.06 -4.27 -32.71
C LYS A 11 -11.42 -3.86 -32.12
N GLY A 12 -12.52 -4.16 -32.81
CA GLY A 12 -13.86 -3.83 -32.31
C GLY A 12 -14.26 -4.57 -31.03
N LEU A 13 -13.72 -5.77 -30.79
CA LEU A 13 -13.90 -6.49 -29.53
C LEU A 13 -13.05 -5.89 -28.43
N ASP A 14 -11.78 -5.58 -28.69
CA ASP A 14 -10.90 -4.91 -27.73
C ASP A 14 -11.54 -3.59 -27.23
N GLU A 15 -12.04 -2.78 -28.16
CA GLU A 15 -12.72 -1.53 -27.83
C GLU A 15 -14.05 -1.75 -27.10
N GLY A 16 -14.92 -2.64 -27.60
CA GLY A 16 -16.24 -2.86 -27.03
C GLY A 16 -16.21 -3.48 -25.63
N VAL A 17 -15.42 -4.54 -25.44
CA VAL A 17 -15.29 -5.25 -24.16
C VAL A 17 -14.76 -4.33 -23.06
N SER A 18 -13.91 -3.36 -23.41
CA SER A 18 -13.38 -2.37 -22.46
C SER A 18 -14.44 -1.46 -21.83
N THR A 19 -15.62 -1.35 -22.46
CA THR A 19 -16.73 -0.52 -21.97
C THR A 19 -17.66 -1.25 -21.00
N MET A 20 -17.54 -2.59 -20.89
CA MET A 20 -18.46 -3.41 -20.13
C MET A 20 -18.20 -3.37 -18.62
N LYS A 21 -19.26 -3.54 -17.83
CA LYS A 21 -19.20 -3.74 -16.37
C LYS A 21 -19.24 -5.23 -16.01
N LYS A 22 -18.82 -5.57 -14.79
CA LYS A 22 -18.93 -6.96 -14.28
C LYS A 22 -20.39 -7.41 -14.30
N GLY A 23 -20.63 -8.60 -14.85
CA GLY A 23 -21.95 -9.21 -15.03
C GLY A 23 -22.76 -8.65 -16.21
N GLU A 24 -22.24 -7.69 -16.96
CA GLU A 24 -22.95 -7.11 -18.10
C GLU A 24 -23.08 -8.10 -19.26
N ARG A 25 -24.24 -8.08 -19.93
CA ARG A 25 -24.46 -8.75 -21.21
C ARG A 25 -24.68 -7.70 -22.30
N ALA A 26 -23.86 -7.73 -23.33
CA ALA A 26 -23.91 -6.77 -24.43
C ALA A 26 -23.84 -7.48 -25.79
N ILE A 27 -24.51 -6.88 -26.77
CA ILE A 27 -24.39 -7.29 -28.18
C ILE A 27 -23.55 -6.25 -28.89
N PHE A 28 -22.39 -6.67 -29.41
CA PHE A 28 -21.52 -5.82 -30.23
C PHE A 28 -21.76 -6.12 -31.70
N ILE A 29 -22.11 -5.08 -32.46
CA ILE A 29 -22.21 -5.12 -33.92
C ILE A 29 -20.96 -4.43 -34.46
N ILE A 30 -20.03 -5.22 -34.98
CA ILE A 30 -18.68 -4.79 -35.34
C ILE A 30 -18.58 -4.68 -36.87
N PRO A 31 -18.39 -3.46 -37.42
CA PRO A 31 -18.22 -3.27 -38.85
C PRO A 31 -16.90 -3.91 -39.34
N PRO A 32 -16.78 -4.25 -40.63
CA PRO A 32 -15.59 -4.91 -41.17
C PRO A 32 -14.29 -4.14 -40.93
N THR A 33 -14.34 -2.81 -40.87
CA THR A 33 -13.19 -1.93 -40.59
C THR A 33 -12.59 -2.11 -39.19
N LEU A 34 -13.36 -2.68 -38.25
CA LEU A 34 -12.90 -3.03 -36.89
C LEU A 34 -12.80 -4.56 -36.70
N ALA A 35 -12.97 -5.33 -37.77
CA ALA A 35 -12.89 -6.78 -37.82
C ALA A 35 -11.85 -7.25 -38.86
N TYR A 36 -12.24 -8.04 -39.86
CA TYR A 36 -11.34 -8.66 -40.85
C TYR A 36 -11.26 -7.93 -42.20
N GLY A 37 -11.93 -6.78 -42.35
CA GLY A 37 -11.86 -5.94 -43.55
C GLY A 37 -12.20 -6.65 -44.87
N GLU A 38 -11.58 -6.20 -45.95
CA GLU A 38 -11.80 -6.70 -47.32
C GLU A 38 -11.28 -8.12 -47.55
N LEU A 39 -10.36 -8.60 -46.72
CA LEU A 39 -9.81 -9.96 -46.85
C LEU A 39 -10.73 -11.01 -46.22
N GLY A 40 -11.51 -10.62 -45.22
CA GLY A 40 -12.27 -11.57 -44.40
C GLY A 40 -11.34 -12.53 -43.61
N PHE A 41 -11.88 -13.66 -43.19
CA PHE A 41 -11.12 -14.76 -42.59
C PHE A 41 -11.54 -16.09 -43.25
N PRO A 42 -11.03 -16.37 -44.47
CA PRO A 42 -11.45 -17.55 -45.21
C PRO A 42 -11.08 -18.87 -44.51
N PRO A 43 -11.89 -19.93 -44.66
CA PRO A 43 -13.16 -19.97 -45.40
C PRO A 43 -14.38 -19.49 -44.59
N LEU A 44 -14.16 -19.08 -43.33
CA LEU A 44 -15.22 -18.95 -42.34
C LEU A 44 -15.95 -17.60 -42.41
N ILE A 45 -15.22 -16.52 -42.65
CA ILE A 45 -15.74 -15.14 -42.65
C ILE A 45 -15.49 -14.53 -44.03
N PRO A 46 -16.54 -14.23 -44.81
CA PRO A 46 -16.38 -13.56 -46.11
C PRO A 46 -15.76 -12.17 -45.99
N PRO A 47 -15.13 -11.66 -47.07
CA PRO A 47 -14.80 -10.25 -47.24
C PRO A 47 -15.90 -9.29 -46.80
N ASN A 48 -15.54 -8.20 -46.13
CA ASN A 48 -16.42 -7.10 -45.74
C ASN A 48 -17.62 -7.49 -44.86
N SER A 49 -17.52 -8.59 -44.11
CA SER A 49 -18.58 -9.03 -43.20
C SER A 49 -18.68 -8.16 -41.94
N THR A 50 -19.90 -7.78 -41.55
CA THR A 50 -20.20 -7.24 -40.22
C THR A 50 -20.40 -8.41 -39.25
N LEU A 51 -19.76 -8.35 -38.09
CA LEU A 51 -19.84 -9.42 -37.09
C LEU A 51 -20.75 -9.02 -35.94
N ILE A 52 -21.48 -9.98 -35.38
CA ILE A 52 -22.34 -9.79 -34.21
C ILE A 52 -21.85 -10.72 -33.11
N TYR A 53 -21.44 -10.16 -31.98
CA TYR A 53 -21.02 -10.91 -30.80
C TYR A 53 -21.98 -10.65 -29.64
N ASN A 54 -22.46 -11.72 -29.01
CA ASN A 54 -23.17 -11.67 -27.73
C ASN A 54 -22.18 -12.04 -26.63
N ILE A 55 -21.85 -11.10 -25.75
CA ILE A 55 -20.80 -11.24 -24.74
C ILE A 55 -21.40 -11.03 -23.36
N GLU A 56 -21.00 -11.90 -22.43
CA GLU A 56 -21.26 -11.75 -21.00
C GLU A 56 -19.93 -11.53 -20.25
N MET A 57 -19.81 -10.41 -19.55
CA MET A 57 -18.62 -10.04 -18.79
C MET A 57 -18.62 -10.72 -17.43
N LEU A 58 -18.04 -11.90 -17.31
CA LEU A 58 -18.04 -12.64 -16.05
C LEU A 58 -17.11 -12.01 -14.99
N SER A 59 -15.86 -11.74 -15.36
CA SER A 59 -14.84 -11.14 -14.49
C SER A 59 -13.60 -10.75 -15.28
N TRP A 60 -12.80 -9.82 -14.76
CA TRP A 60 -11.45 -9.54 -15.22
C TRP A 60 -10.48 -9.59 -14.03
N THR A 61 -9.18 -9.63 -14.32
CA THR A 61 -8.16 -9.39 -13.31
C THR A 61 -7.42 -8.11 -13.64
N SER A 62 -7.37 -7.17 -12.69
CA SER A 62 -6.68 -5.89 -12.89
C SER A 62 -5.18 -6.09 -12.83
N ILE A 63 -4.51 -5.81 -13.95
CA ILE A 63 -3.06 -5.77 -14.07
C ILE A 63 -2.65 -4.29 -14.13
N ARG A 64 -1.78 -3.86 -13.22
CA ARG A 64 -1.28 -2.49 -13.14
C ARG A 64 0.22 -2.51 -13.34
N ASP A 65 0.70 -1.68 -14.24
CA ASP A 65 2.11 -1.31 -14.28
C ASP A 65 2.37 -0.29 -13.17
N ILE A 66 3.04 -0.73 -12.11
CA ILE A 66 3.30 0.13 -10.93
C ILE A 66 4.59 0.93 -11.06
N THR A 67 5.38 0.69 -12.11
CA THR A 67 6.60 1.46 -12.40
C THR A 67 6.45 2.36 -13.63
N GLY A 68 5.47 2.09 -14.50
CA GLY A 68 5.20 2.85 -15.72
C GLY A 68 6.14 2.54 -16.88
N ASP A 69 7.13 1.68 -16.66
CA ASP A 69 8.13 1.22 -17.62
C ASP A 69 7.98 -0.29 -17.94
N GLY A 70 6.93 -0.93 -17.46
CA GLY A 70 6.69 -2.37 -17.57
C GLY A 70 7.58 -3.24 -16.68
N GLY A 71 8.42 -2.63 -15.84
CA GLY A 71 9.35 -3.32 -14.94
C GLY A 71 8.65 -4.12 -13.85
N ILE A 72 7.53 -3.63 -13.30
CA ILE A 72 6.72 -4.39 -12.35
C ILE A 72 5.25 -4.32 -12.73
N LEU A 73 4.73 -5.48 -13.16
CA LEU A 73 3.31 -5.65 -13.44
C LEU A 73 2.65 -6.36 -12.25
N LYS A 74 1.71 -5.68 -11.61
CA LYS A 74 0.96 -6.16 -10.46
C LYS A 74 -0.44 -6.58 -10.88
N LYS A 75 -0.74 -7.87 -10.79
CA LYS A 75 -2.05 -8.45 -11.01
C LYS A 75 -2.77 -8.63 -9.66
N ILE A 76 -3.83 -7.87 -9.42
CA ILE A 76 -4.62 -7.97 -8.19
C ILE A 76 -5.49 -9.22 -8.25
N THR A 77 -5.24 -10.20 -7.39
CA THR A 77 -5.98 -11.48 -7.32
C THR A 77 -7.08 -11.46 -6.27
N LYS A 78 -6.99 -10.57 -5.26
CA LYS A 78 -8.06 -10.23 -4.32
C LYS A 78 -7.97 -8.73 -4.03
N GLU A 79 -9.06 -8.00 -4.22
CA GLU A 79 -9.12 -6.58 -3.85
C GLU A 79 -8.98 -6.40 -2.34
N GLY A 80 -8.29 -5.34 -1.92
CA GLY A 80 -8.18 -4.98 -0.51
C GLY A 80 -9.28 -4.04 -0.05
N GLU A 81 -9.40 -3.92 1.27
CA GLU A 81 -10.41 -3.08 1.94
C GLU A 81 -9.88 -1.67 2.23
N GLY A 82 -10.81 -0.71 2.30
CA GLY A 82 -10.49 0.69 2.56
C GLY A 82 -9.78 1.38 1.39
N TRP A 83 -9.30 2.60 1.64
CA TRP A 83 -8.64 3.43 0.62
C TRP A 83 -7.16 3.68 0.89
N ALA A 84 -6.74 3.54 2.16
CA ALA A 84 -5.40 3.91 2.57
C ALA A 84 -4.39 2.80 2.26
N THR A 85 -3.16 3.22 1.92
CA THR A 85 -2.05 2.35 1.58
C THR A 85 -0.80 2.73 2.41
N PRO A 86 0.15 1.80 2.61
CA PRO A 86 1.39 2.05 3.35
C PRO A 86 2.24 3.19 2.78
N ARG A 87 2.90 3.93 3.67
CA ARG A 87 3.87 4.99 3.38
C ARG A 87 5.30 4.52 3.68
N GLU A 88 6.29 5.34 3.32
CA GLU A 88 7.71 4.95 3.39
C GLU A 88 8.19 4.64 4.80
N ALA A 89 7.70 5.36 5.80
CA ALA A 89 8.07 5.11 7.19
C ALA A 89 7.32 3.94 7.83
N ASP A 90 6.24 3.43 7.21
CA ASP A 90 5.39 2.42 7.82
C ASP A 90 6.09 1.05 7.90
N GLU A 91 5.82 0.31 8.96
CA GLU A 91 6.14 -1.12 9.06
C GLU A 91 4.97 -1.94 8.50
N VAL A 92 5.26 -2.84 7.56
CA VAL A 92 4.29 -3.73 6.93
C VAL A 92 4.61 -5.18 7.25
N LEU A 93 3.56 -6.01 7.36
CA LEU A 93 3.65 -7.46 7.51
C LEU A 93 3.13 -8.11 6.24
N VAL A 94 3.95 -8.94 5.58
CA VAL A 94 3.55 -9.62 4.33
C VAL A 94 3.86 -11.11 4.38
N ASN A 95 2.95 -11.93 3.85
CA ASN A 95 3.28 -13.27 3.38
C ASN A 95 3.62 -13.18 1.90
N TYR A 96 4.51 -14.06 1.46
CA TYR A 96 4.88 -14.09 0.06
C TYR A 96 5.36 -15.46 -0.35
N GLU A 97 5.32 -15.66 -1.66
CA GLU A 97 5.93 -16.78 -2.35
C GLU A 97 6.62 -16.24 -3.60
N ALA A 98 7.94 -16.32 -3.63
CA ALA A 98 8.77 -15.86 -4.74
C ALA A 98 9.26 -17.05 -5.55
N ARG A 99 8.99 -17.03 -6.86
CA ARG A 99 9.35 -18.08 -7.82
C ARG A 99 10.05 -17.50 -9.03
N LEU A 100 10.86 -18.31 -9.71
CA LEU A 100 11.35 -18.00 -11.05
C LEU A 100 10.28 -18.31 -12.12
N GLU A 101 10.51 -17.86 -13.35
CA GLU A 101 9.62 -18.14 -14.50
C GLU A 101 9.37 -19.63 -14.76
N ASP A 102 10.34 -20.49 -14.45
CA ASP A 102 10.24 -21.96 -14.53
C ASP A 102 9.51 -22.60 -13.34
N ALA A 103 8.86 -21.77 -12.52
CA ALA A 103 8.15 -22.12 -11.29
C ALA A 103 9.02 -22.61 -10.12
N MET A 104 10.35 -22.56 -10.23
CA MET A 104 11.25 -22.88 -9.12
C MET A 104 11.01 -21.91 -7.95
N LEU A 105 10.72 -22.46 -6.76
CA LEU A 105 10.56 -21.67 -5.55
C LEU A 105 11.90 -21.12 -5.08
N VAL A 106 11.99 -19.80 -4.97
CA VAL A 106 13.18 -19.08 -4.49
C VAL A 106 13.08 -18.81 -2.99
N SER A 107 11.90 -18.36 -2.53
CA SER A 107 11.70 -17.99 -1.14
C SER A 107 10.20 -17.93 -0.82
N LYS A 108 9.83 -18.19 0.43
CA LYS A 108 8.44 -18.15 0.91
C LYS A 108 8.40 -17.76 2.38
N SER A 109 7.34 -17.06 2.79
CA SER A 109 6.99 -16.89 4.19
C SER A 109 5.48 -17.08 4.39
N ASP A 110 5.12 -18.07 5.21
CA ASP A 110 3.74 -18.37 5.63
C ASP A 110 3.36 -17.69 6.95
N GLU A 111 4.33 -17.46 7.84
CA GLU A 111 4.14 -16.79 9.13
C GLU A 111 4.18 -15.25 9.01
N GLY A 112 4.68 -14.76 7.87
CA GLY A 112 4.79 -13.35 7.55
C GLY A 112 6.13 -12.73 7.94
N VAL A 113 6.51 -11.69 7.20
CA VAL A 113 7.73 -10.91 7.44
C VAL A 113 7.34 -9.46 7.71
N GLU A 114 7.73 -8.94 8.87
CA GLU A 114 7.67 -7.51 9.16
C GLU A 114 8.89 -6.79 8.56
N PHE A 115 8.68 -5.70 7.82
CA PHE A 115 9.76 -4.83 7.37
C PHE A 115 9.28 -3.38 7.22
N ASN A 116 10.22 -2.43 7.35
CA ASN A 116 9.97 -1.03 7.06
C ASN A 116 9.92 -0.81 5.54
N VAL A 117 8.89 -0.11 5.04
CA VAL A 117 8.70 0.10 3.59
C VAL A 117 9.91 0.78 2.93
N SER A 118 10.59 1.72 3.61
CA SER A 118 11.76 2.42 3.07
C SER A 118 13.01 1.54 3.01
N ASP A 119 13.16 0.58 3.92
CA ASP A 119 14.28 -0.35 3.92
C ASP A 119 14.09 -1.44 2.86
N GLY A 120 12.82 -1.78 2.58
CA GLY A 120 12.44 -2.81 1.63
C GLY A 120 12.76 -4.23 2.12
N TYR A 121 12.40 -5.21 1.30
CA TYR A 121 12.61 -6.62 1.61
C TYR A 121 12.65 -7.46 0.33
N LEU A 122 13.49 -8.50 0.29
CA LEU A 122 13.70 -9.44 -0.83
C LEU A 122 14.21 -8.80 -2.13
N CYS A 123 13.43 -7.91 -2.73
CA CYS A 123 13.80 -7.14 -3.91
C CYS A 123 13.03 -5.81 -3.95
N PRO A 124 13.48 -4.81 -4.75
CA PRO A 124 12.81 -3.52 -4.85
C PRO A 124 11.34 -3.58 -5.28
N ALA A 125 10.91 -4.69 -5.89
CA ALA A 125 9.53 -4.85 -6.31
C ALA A 125 8.56 -5.00 -5.15
N VAL A 126 8.99 -5.60 -4.03
CA VAL A 126 8.11 -5.81 -2.88
C VAL A 126 7.74 -4.48 -2.24
N SER A 127 8.70 -3.61 -1.95
CA SER A 127 8.44 -2.30 -1.35
C SER A 127 7.62 -1.39 -2.29
N LYS A 128 7.89 -1.41 -3.59
CA LYS A 128 7.09 -0.69 -4.59
C LYS A 128 5.65 -1.21 -4.64
N ALA A 129 5.46 -2.53 -4.61
CA ALA A 129 4.14 -3.12 -4.67
C ALA A 129 3.31 -2.80 -3.42
N VAL A 130 3.85 -2.99 -2.21
CA VAL A 130 3.08 -2.80 -0.97
C VAL A 130 2.58 -1.35 -0.81
N LYS A 131 3.30 -0.34 -1.30
CA LYS A 131 2.84 1.07 -1.33
C LYS A 131 1.55 1.28 -2.13
N THR A 132 1.25 0.38 -3.05
CA THR A 132 0.03 0.40 -3.89
C THR A 132 -1.04 -0.57 -3.41
N MET A 133 -0.78 -1.34 -2.34
CA MET A 133 -1.67 -2.37 -1.84
C MET A 133 -2.55 -1.84 -0.71
N ARG A 134 -3.81 -2.24 -0.73
CA ARG A 134 -4.76 -2.02 0.37
C ARG A 134 -4.74 -3.18 1.35
N ARG A 135 -5.36 -2.97 2.50
CA ARG A 135 -5.46 -4.00 3.55
C ARG A 135 -6.10 -5.28 3.00
N GLY A 136 -5.44 -6.41 3.16
CA GLY A 136 -5.94 -7.73 2.73
C GLY A 136 -5.91 -7.97 1.20
N GLU A 137 -5.36 -7.04 0.42
CA GLU A 137 -5.26 -7.17 -1.05
C GLU A 137 -4.26 -8.26 -1.44
N LYS A 138 -4.64 -9.26 -2.24
CA LYS A 138 -3.66 -10.25 -2.76
C LYS A 138 -3.23 -9.87 -4.17
N ALA A 139 -1.95 -10.02 -4.48
CA ALA A 139 -1.44 -9.68 -5.80
C ALA A 139 -0.30 -10.59 -6.27
N GLU A 140 -0.31 -10.89 -7.57
CA GLU A 140 0.81 -11.50 -8.28
C GLU A 140 1.66 -10.40 -8.92
N LEU A 141 2.96 -10.42 -8.70
CA LEU A 141 3.92 -9.51 -9.32
C LEU A 141 4.72 -10.26 -10.39
N ALA A 142 4.68 -9.77 -11.63
CA ALA A 142 5.67 -10.09 -12.63
C ALA A 142 6.76 -9.01 -12.61
N VAL A 143 7.97 -9.41 -12.24
CA VAL A 143 9.10 -8.50 -12.01
C VAL A 143 10.10 -8.70 -13.15
N LYS A 144 10.16 -7.72 -14.06
CA LYS A 144 11.07 -7.67 -15.21
C LYS A 144 12.30 -6.82 -14.87
N PHE A 145 13.07 -7.25 -13.87
CA PHE A 145 14.48 -6.82 -13.78
C PHE A 145 15.34 -7.84 -14.55
N SER A 146 16.67 -7.67 -14.57
CA SER A 146 17.61 -8.58 -15.25
C SER A 146 17.44 -10.08 -14.92
N CYS A 147 16.61 -10.42 -13.93
CA CYS A 147 16.15 -11.75 -13.61
C CYS A 147 14.61 -11.81 -13.75
N LYS A 148 14.12 -12.80 -14.48
CA LYS A 148 12.70 -13.10 -14.70
C LYS A 148 12.08 -13.73 -13.44
N LEU A 149 11.69 -12.88 -12.48
CA LEU A 149 11.15 -13.29 -11.19
C LEU A 149 9.63 -13.07 -11.15
N VAL A 150 8.89 -14.04 -10.62
CA VAL A 150 7.46 -13.95 -10.34
C VAL A 150 7.26 -14.04 -8.84
N VAL A 151 6.71 -12.98 -8.23
CA VAL A 151 6.48 -12.92 -6.77
C VAL A 151 4.99 -12.84 -6.50
N LEU A 152 4.42 -13.87 -5.89
CA LEU A 152 3.09 -13.80 -5.32
C LEU A 152 3.17 -13.15 -3.94
N LEU A 153 2.59 -11.97 -3.80
CA LEU A 153 2.44 -11.27 -2.52
C LEU A 153 1.02 -11.49 -1.97
N VAL A 154 0.97 -11.98 -0.74
CA VAL A 154 -0.26 -12.16 0.03
C VAL A 154 -0.05 -11.42 1.35
N PRO A 155 -0.50 -10.16 1.51
CA PRO A 155 -0.50 -9.55 2.83
C PRO A 155 -1.34 -10.42 3.77
N PHE A 156 -0.79 -10.70 4.94
CA PHE A 156 -1.44 -11.57 5.91
C PHE A 156 -2.59 -10.82 6.61
N GLU A 157 -3.67 -11.53 6.92
CA GLU A 157 -4.74 -11.03 7.79
C GLU A 157 -4.31 -11.09 9.27
N ALA A 158 -3.24 -10.38 9.64
CA ALA A 158 -2.95 -10.05 11.03
C ALA A 158 -2.92 -8.53 11.22
N LEU A 159 -4.04 -8.05 11.78
CA LEU A 159 -4.27 -6.78 12.46
C LEU A 159 -4.40 -5.51 11.60
N VAL A 160 -5.66 -5.07 11.46
CA VAL A 160 -6.20 -3.72 11.74
C VAL A 160 -5.47 -2.44 11.26
N SER A 161 -4.15 -2.36 11.20
CA SER A 161 -3.41 -1.14 10.84
C SER A 161 -1.95 -1.48 10.60
N TRP A 162 -1.34 -0.98 9.51
CA TRP A 162 0.11 -0.75 9.56
C TRP A 162 0.41 0.12 10.79
N LYS A 163 1.54 -0.15 11.46
CA LYS A 163 1.97 0.75 12.53
C LYS A 163 2.37 2.05 11.84
N SER A 164 1.49 3.05 11.85
CA SER A 164 1.75 4.34 11.21
C SER A 164 2.92 4.98 11.93
N VAL A 165 4.08 5.03 11.27
CA VAL A 165 5.26 5.69 11.82
C VAL A 165 5.39 7.04 11.14
N ILE A 166 5.47 8.09 11.95
CA ILE A 166 5.70 9.45 11.51
C ILE A 166 7.13 9.79 11.89
N ASP A 167 7.95 10.12 10.90
CA ASP A 167 9.22 10.81 11.13
C ASP A 167 8.90 12.27 11.46
N VAL A 168 8.96 12.59 12.75
CA VAL A 168 8.54 13.89 13.29
C VAL A 168 9.54 14.98 12.91
N THR A 169 10.82 14.63 12.82
CA THR A 169 11.91 15.58 12.54
C THR A 169 12.37 15.56 11.08
N GLY A 170 11.98 14.54 10.30
CA GLY A 170 12.40 14.36 8.91
C GLY A 170 13.81 13.79 8.74
N ASP A 171 14.53 13.57 9.84
CA ASP A 171 15.88 12.99 9.89
C ASP A 171 15.92 11.63 10.61
N LYS A 172 14.74 11.01 10.81
CA LYS A 172 14.52 9.75 11.52
C LYS A 172 14.96 9.74 13.00
N LYS A 173 15.31 10.88 13.61
CA LYS A 173 15.73 10.91 15.02
C LYS A 173 14.56 10.83 15.99
N VAL A 174 13.39 11.34 15.61
CA VAL A 174 12.16 11.26 16.39
C VAL A 174 11.11 10.52 15.58
N LEU A 175 10.81 9.28 15.98
CA LEU A 175 9.83 8.44 15.32
C LEU A 175 8.62 8.25 16.21
N LYS A 176 7.45 8.69 15.75
CA LYS A 176 6.17 8.46 16.42
C LYS A 176 5.42 7.32 15.75
N ARG A 177 5.20 6.23 16.48
CA ARG A 177 4.43 5.08 16.05
C ARG A 177 3.04 5.10 16.67
N ILE A 178 1.99 5.30 15.86
CA ILE A 178 0.61 5.34 16.32
C ILE A 178 0.17 3.92 16.73
N THR A 179 -0.30 3.77 17.97
CA THR A 179 -0.84 2.51 18.51
C THR A 179 -2.37 2.54 18.61
N ARG A 180 -2.97 3.73 18.72
CA ARG A 180 -4.42 3.95 18.61
C ARG A 180 -4.66 5.25 17.85
N VAL A 181 -5.43 5.16 16.76
CA VAL A 181 -5.77 6.34 15.94
C VAL A 181 -6.66 7.28 16.75
N GLY A 182 -6.30 8.57 16.77
CA GLY A 182 -7.13 9.62 17.36
C GLY A 182 -8.23 10.10 16.42
N GLU A 183 -9.16 10.87 16.97
CA GLU A 183 -10.34 11.38 16.28
C GLU A 183 -10.14 12.80 15.74
N GLY A 184 -10.95 13.18 14.75
CA GLY A 184 -10.91 14.51 14.14
C GLY A 184 -9.76 14.70 13.13
N PHE A 185 -9.63 15.94 12.65
CA PHE A 185 -8.59 16.34 11.69
C PHE A 185 -7.56 17.30 12.31
N ASP A 186 -7.95 17.99 13.38
CA ASP A 186 -7.13 19.00 14.04
C ASP A 186 -5.98 18.37 14.82
N ARG A 187 -4.92 19.16 14.96
CA ARG A 187 -3.72 18.85 15.72
C ARG A 187 -3.28 20.11 16.48
N PRO A 188 -2.58 19.99 17.61
CA PRO A 188 -2.00 21.14 18.28
C PRO A 188 -1.05 21.91 17.36
N ASN A 189 -1.08 23.24 17.43
CA ASN A 189 -0.12 24.14 16.81
C ASN A 189 0.80 24.74 17.87
N GLU A 190 1.74 25.60 17.47
CA GLU A 190 2.63 26.32 18.38
C GLU A 190 1.82 27.21 19.34
N GLY A 191 2.12 27.18 20.64
CA GLY A 191 1.37 27.91 21.66
C GLY A 191 0.04 27.27 22.07
N SER A 192 -0.27 26.07 21.58
CA SER A 192 -1.45 25.33 22.01
C SER A 192 -1.26 24.78 23.43
N VAL A 193 -2.28 24.94 24.28
CA VAL A 193 -2.35 24.23 25.56
C VAL A 193 -2.85 22.81 25.33
N VAL A 194 -2.03 21.82 25.68
CA VAL A 194 -2.32 20.39 25.49
C VAL A 194 -2.44 19.67 26.82
N LYS A 195 -3.27 18.61 26.85
CA LYS A 195 -3.45 17.70 27.99
C LYS A 195 -3.01 16.30 27.59
N VAL A 196 -2.01 15.76 28.28
CA VAL A 196 -1.42 14.46 27.93
C VAL A 196 -1.21 13.58 29.17
N ILE A 197 -1.10 12.29 28.91
CA ILE A 197 -0.60 11.29 29.86
C ILE A 197 0.57 10.62 29.16
N TYR A 198 1.76 10.65 29.75
CA TYR A 198 2.92 10.00 29.15
C TYR A 198 3.85 9.43 30.22
N TYR A 199 4.65 8.45 29.80
CA TYR A 199 5.77 7.95 30.59
C TYR A 199 6.97 7.69 29.68
N GLY A 200 8.16 8.02 30.16
CA GLY A 200 9.43 7.82 29.50
C GLY A 200 10.11 6.56 30.02
N LYS A 201 10.60 5.70 29.13
CA LYS A 201 11.39 4.52 29.49
C LYS A 201 12.64 4.37 28.63
N LEU A 202 13.69 3.82 29.23
CA LEU A 202 14.91 3.41 28.54
C LEU A 202 14.67 2.14 27.71
N LYS A 203 15.62 1.80 26.83
CA LYS A 203 15.55 0.60 25.98
C LYS A 203 15.50 -0.70 26.79
N ASP A 204 16.11 -0.71 27.98
CA ASP A 204 16.07 -1.84 28.91
C ASP A 204 14.74 -1.96 29.67
N GLY A 205 13.82 -1.02 29.46
CA GLY A 205 12.50 -0.98 30.10
C GLY A 205 12.42 -0.11 31.35
N THR A 206 13.54 0.41 31.86
CA THR A 206 13.57 1.27 33.05
C THR A 206 12.75 2.54 32.81
N VAL A 207 11.70 2.77 33.58
CA VAL A 207 10.90 4.01 33.53
C VAL A 207 11.67 5.11 34.26
N PHE A 208 11.90 6.23 33.58
CA PHE A 208 12.61 7.38 34.15
C PHE A 208 11.68 8.59 34.39
N GLU A 209 10.50 8.62 33.76
CA GLU A 209 9.53 9.70 33.92
C GLU A 209 8.10 9.18 33.75
N SER A 210 7.16 9.73 34.49
CA SER A 210 5.72 9.56 34.29
C SER A 210 5.00 10.86 34.63
N LYS A 211 4.13 11.34 33.76
CA LYS A 211 3.39 12.60 33.91
C LYS A 211 1.91 12.42 33.56
N GLY A 212 1.06 13.01 34.37
CA GLY A 212 -0.39 13.00 34.21
C GLY A 212 -1.04 11.67 34.57
N SER A 213 -2.36 11.70 34.76
CA SER A 213 -3.22 10.55 34.94
C SER A 213 -4.55 10.75 34.21
N ASN A 214 -5.43 9.75 34.24
CA ASN A 214 -6.78 9.90 33.68
C ASN A 214 -7.63 10.92 34.45
N GLU A 215 -7.33 11.13 35.74
CA GLU A 215 -8.04 12.06 36.61
C GLU A 215 -7.45 13.47 36.53
N GLU A 216 -6.12 13.55 36.46
CA GLU A 216 -5.36 14.80 36.40
C GLU A 216 -4.32 14.73 35.27
N PRO A 217 -4.70 15.04 34.02
CA PRO A 217 -3.78 15.06 32.90
C PRO A 217 -2.69 16.10 33.09
N PHE A 218 -1.49 15.82 32.57
CA PHE A 218 -0.42 16.81 32.54
C PHE A 218 -0.73 17.86 31.46
N GLU A 219 -0.79 19.11 31.87
CA GLU A 219 -1.11 20.26 31.00
C GLU A 219 0.14 21.12 30.78
N PHE A 220 0.44 21.43 29.51
CA PHE A 220 1.54 22.32 29.14
C PHE A 220 1.25 23.03 27.80
N THR A 221 2.03 24.06 27.49
CA THR A 221 1.96 24.82 26.23
C THR A 221 3.04 24.34 25.28
N THR A 222 2.66 24.00 24.04
CA THR A 222 3.59 23.47 23.03
C THR A 222 4.65 24.48 22.61
N LEU A 223 5.89 24.00 22.48
CA LEU A 223 7.10 24.76 22.13
C LEU A 223 7.55 25.84 23.14
N GLU A 224 7.14 25.71 24.40
CA GLU A 224 7.58 26.59 25.52
C GLU A 224 8.64 25.91 26.42
N GLU A 225 9.40 24.95 25.87
CA GLU A 225 10.51 24.23 26.54
C GLU A 225 10.13 23.51 27.86
N GLN A 226 8.85 23.24 28.09
CA GLN A 226 8.36 22.59 29.31
C GLN A 226 8.65 21.08 29.36
N ILE A 227 8.95 20.47 28.20
CA ILE A 227 9.31 19.06 28.03
C ILE A 227 10.37 18.92 26.93
N ASN A 228 10.88 17.70 26.71
CA ASN A 228 11.82 17.43 25.62
C ASN A 228 11.23 17.82 24.25
N GLU A 229 12.00 18.59 23.46
CA GLU A 229 11.59 19.10 22.14
C GLU A 229 11.10 17.99 21.19
N GLY A 230 11.75 16.81 21.21
CA GLY A 230 11.34 15.67 20.39
C GLY A 230 9.97 15.13 20.79
N LEU A 231 9.68 15.07 22.08
CA LEU A 231 8.37 14.66 22.58
C LEU A 231 7.30 15.72 22.30
N ASP A 232 7.62 17.01 22.48
CA ASP A 232 6.72 18.13 22.18
C ASP A 232 6.29 18.11 20.71
N ARG A 233 7.26 18.09 19.79
CA ARG A 233 7.01 17.98 18.35
C ARG A 233 6.20 16.73 18.00
N ALA A 234 6.44 15.61 18.68
CA ALA A 234 5.65 14.40 18.46
C ALA A 234 4.19 14.61 18.88
N ILE A 235 3.93 15.22 20.04
CA ILE A 235 2.59 15.54 20.55
C ILE A 235 1.85 16.49 19.58
N MET A 236 2.53 17.49 19.02
CA MET A 236 1.95 18.38 18.01
C MET A 236 1.48 17.66 16.74
N THR A 237 1.97 16.45 16.46
CA THR A 237 1.48 15.65 15.32
C THR A 237 0.28 14.75 15.68
N MET A 238 -0.11 14.69 16.96
CA MET A 238 -1.15 13.80 17.46
C MET A 238 -2.56 14.39 17.30
N LYS A 239 -3.52 13.50 17.09
CA LYS A 239 -4.96 13.82 17.15
C LYS A 239 -5.52 13.62 18.55
N LYS A 240 -6.70 14.19 18.82
CA LYS A 240 -7.42 13.98 20.08
C LYS A 240 -7.64 12.49 20.33
N GLY A 241 -7.22 12.00 21.49
CA GLY A 241 -7.36 10.59 21.89
C GLY A 241 -6.39 9.61 21.21
N GLU A 242 -5.44 10.10 20.40
CA GLU A 242 -4.39 9.27 19.81
C GLU A 242 -3.49 8.68 20.91
N GLN A 243 -3.11 7.42 20.75
CA GLN A 243 -2.03 6.80 21.54
C GLN A 243 -0.86 6.48 20.61
N ALA A 244 0.35 6.76 21.07
CA ALA A 244 1.54 6.52 20.28
C ALA A 244 2.74 6.13 21.15
N LEU A 245 3.69 5.43 20.54
CA LEU A 245 5.03 5.22 21.06
C LEU A 245 5.96 6.19 20.34
N VAL A 246 6.65 7.05 21.11
CA VAL A 246 7.64 8.00 20.57
C VAL A 246 9.04 7.48 20.88
N THR A 247 9.85 7.28 19.85
CA THR A 247 11.27 6.94 19.98
C THR A 247 12.10 8.18 19.70
N VAL A 248 12.88 8.62 20.68
CA VAL A 248 13.79 9.77 20.58
C VAL A 248 15.22 9.29 20.60
N SER A 249 16.01 9.66 19.59
CA SER A 249 17.42 9.29 19.48
C SER A 249 18.31 10.10 20.43
N LYS A 250 19.42 9.49 20.87
CA LYS A 250 20.34 9.99 21.91
C LYS A 250 20.89 11.42 21.69
N GLY A 251 20.80 11.96 20.47
CA GLY A 251 21.25 13.32 20.12
C GLY A 251 20.18 14.42 20.19
N VAL A 252 18.93 14.10 20.55
CA VAL A 252 17.80 15.07 20.65
C VAL A 252 17.34 15.26 22.10
N LEU A 253 17.87 14.47 23.03
CA LEU A 253 17.60 14.59 24.45
C LEU A 253 18.44 15.74 25.03
N MET A 254 17.95 16.98 24.95
CA MET A 254 18.40 18.01 25.89
C MET A 254 17.69 17.80 27.23
N PRO A 255 18.43 17.75 28.35
CA PRO A 255 17.80 17.73 29.67
C PRO A 255 17.06 19.05 29.87
N VAL A 256 15.77 18.96 30.19
CA VAL A 256 15.04 20.09 30.79
C VAL A 256 15.35 20.00 32.29
N HIS A 257 15.93 21.07 32.84
CA HIS A 257 16.35 21.16 34.23
C HIS A 257 15.17 21.31 35.19
#